data_AF-A0A932C8S4-F1
#
_entry.id   AF-A0A932C8S4-F1
#
_cell.length_a   1.000
_cell.length_b   1.000
_cell.length_c   1.000
_cell.angle_alpha   90.00
_cell.angle_beta   90.00
_cell.angle_gamma   90.00
#
_symmetry.space_group_name_H-M   'P 1'
#
loop_
_entity.id
_entity.type
_entity.pdbx_description
1 polymer ?
#
loop_
_entity_poly.entity_id
_entity_poly.type
_entity_poly.pdbx_seq_one_letter_code
_entity_poly.pdbx_strand_id
1 'polypeptide(L)' 'LRIVSPRFLRYAHAAGLKVQVWTVDEETDMRRLLAWGVDGLISNHPDLAVRVRDACCP' A
#
# COMPACT_ATOMS: atom_id res chain seq x y z
N LEU A 1 -15.19 -4.63 8.00
CA LEU A 1 -14.67 -5.75 7.16
C LEU A 1 -13.25 -5.41 6.73
N ARG A 2 -12.27 -6.33 6.87
CA ARG A 2 -10.89 -6.10 6.41
C ARG A 2 -10.65 -6.90 5.12
N ILE A 3 -10.45 -6.19 4.01
CA ILE A 3 -10.26 -6.79 2.67
C ILE A 3 -8.77 -6.99 2.39
N VAL A 4 -7.96 -5.93 2.55
CA VAL A 4 -6.53 -5.98 2.26
C VAL A 4 -5.80 -6.75 3.37
N SER A 5 -5.03 -7.75 2.97
CA SER A 5 -4.17 -8.56 3.83
C SER A 5 -2.99 -9.11 3.01
N PRO A 6 -1.88 -9.53 3.65
CA PRO A 6 -0.76 -10.15 2.94
C PRO A 6 -1.18 -11.36 2.11
N ARG A 7 -2.11 -12.17 2.63
CA ARG A 7 -2.66 -13.33 1.91
C ARG A 7 -3.39 -12.87 0.64
N PHE A 8 -4.23 -11.85 0.72
CA PHE A 8 -4.94 -11.29 -0.43
C PHE A 8 -3.97 -10.78 -1.51
N LEU A 9 -2.96 -10.02 -1.10
CA LEU A 9 -1.95 -9.48 -2.02
C LEU A 9 -1.23 -10.59 -2.78
N ARG A 10 -0.76 -11.63 -2.08
CA ARG A 10 -0.12 -12.79 -2.73
C ARG A 10 -1.03 -13.46 -3.76
N TYR A 11 -2.33 -13.63 -3.46
CA TYR A 11 -3.26 -14.23 -4.43
C TYR A 11 -3.49 -13.33 -5.64
N ALA A 12 -3.65 -12.02 -5.43
CA ALA A 12 -3.82 -11.07 -6.52
C ALA A 12 -2.57 -11.05 -7.43
N HIS A 13 -1.38 -10.97 -6.83
CA HIS A 13 -0.12 -11.00 -7.57
C HIS A 13 0.12 -12.31 -8.30
N ALA A 14 -0.21 -13.46 -7.67
CA ALA A 14 -0.13 -14.77 -8.35
C ALA A 14 -1.09 -14.88 -9.55
N ALA A 15 -2.19 -14.13 -9.54
CA ALA A 15 -3.10 -14.00 -10.67
C ALA A 15 -2.69 -12.90 -11.68
N GLY A 16 -1.53 -12.25 -11.49
CA GLY A 16 -1.05 -11.17 -12.35
C GLY A 16 -1.80 -9.83 -12.17
N LEU A 17 -2.56 -9.68 -11.08
CA LEU A 17 -3.35 -8.48 -10.80
C LEU A 17 -2.57 -7.50 -9.92
N LYS A 18 -2.65 -6.21 -10.25
CA LYS A 18 -2.15 -5.13 -9.41
C LYS A 18 -3.19 -4.74 -8.37
N VAL A 19 -2.73 -4.41 -7.16
CA VAL A 19 -3.59 -3.96 -6.05
C VAL A 19 -3.22 -2.53 -5.66
N GLN A 20 -4.19 -1.64 -5.83
CA GLN A 20 -4.09 -0.24 -5.40
C GLN A 20 -5.11 0.01 -4.29
N VAL A 21 -4.73 0.75 -3.25
CA VAL A 21 -5.58 0.98 -2.06
C VAL A 21 -5.97 2.44 -1.93
N TRP A 22 -7.26 2.69 -1.73
CA TRP A 22 -7.88 4.01 -1.53
C TRP A 22 -8.64 4.00 -0.18
N THR A 23 -8.75 5.09 0.58
CA THR A 23 -7.83 6.25 0.68
C THR A 23 -7.02 6.04 1.94
N VAL A 24 -5.69 6.20 1.87
CA VAL A 24 -4.80 5.95 3.01
C VAL A 24 -4.13 7.24 3.42
N ASP A 25 -4.53 7.79 4.55
CA ASP A 25 -4.07 9.10 5.03
C ASP A 25 -3.13 9.01 6.25
N GLU A 26 -3.08 7.84 6.90
CA GLU A 26 -2.24 7.61 8.08
C GLU A 26 -0.87 7.04 7.69
N GLU A 27 0.21 7.66 8.17
CA GLU A 27 1.59 7.22 7.90
C GLU A 27 1.85 5.77 8.31
N THR A 28 1.30 5.35 9.45
CA THR A 28 1.46 3.97 9.96
C THR A 28 0.83 2.94 9.01
N ASP A 29 -0.30 3.28 8.41
CA ASP A 29 -0.96 2.44 7.41
C ASP A 29 -0.24 2.46 6.08
N MET A 30 0.28 3.62 5.63
CA MET A 30 1.13 3.71 4.45
C MET A 30 2.35 2.79 4.58
N ARG A 31 3.10 2.89 5.69
CA ARG A 31 4.26 2.04 5.97
C ARG A 31 3.90 0.56 5.94
N ARG A 32 2.81 0.19 6.59
CA ARG A 32 2.32 -1.20 6.66
C ARG A 32 1.93 -1.75 5.30
N LEU A 33 1.17 -0.99 4.51
CA LEU A 33 0.69 -1.42 3.19
C LEU A 33 1.85 -1.49 2.18
N LEU A 34 2.76 -0.52 2.19
CA LEU A 34 3.97 -0.54 1.36
C LEU A 34 4.85 -1.75 1.71
N ALA A 35 5.04 -2.04 3.00
CA ALA A 35 5.78 -3.22 3.44
C ALA A 35 5.11 -4.55 3.01
N TRP A 36 3.79 -4.54 2.82
CA TRP A 36 3.07 -5.71 2.30
C TRP A 36 3.14 -5.84 0.76
N GLY A 37 3.66 -4.83 0.07
CA GLY A 37 3.85 -4.84 -1.38
C GLY A 37 2.62 -4.40 -2.17
N VAL A 38 1.80 -3.49 -1.67
CA VAL A 38 0.76 -2.87 -2.52
C VAL A 38 1.40 -2.17 -3.73
N ASP A 39 0.78 -2.29 -4.90
CA ASP A 39 1.30 -1.70 -6.14
C ASP A 39 1.04 -0.18 -6.22
N GLY A 40 0.09 0.31 -5.42
CA GLY A 40 -0.22 1.73 -5.36
C GLY A 40 -1.00 2.10 -4.11
N LEU A 41 -0.79 3.32 -3.67
CA LEU A 41 -1.50 3.93 -2.56
C LEU A 41 -2.04 5.28 -3.02
N ILE A 42 -3.32 5.51 -2.75
CA ILE A 42 -3.99 6.76 -3.07
C ILE A 42 -4.34 7.42 -1.74
N SER A 43 -3.96 8.69 -1.60
CA SER A 43 -4.00 9.45 -0.36
C SER A 43 -4.44 10.88 -0.63
N ASN A 44 -5.10 11.49 0.34
CA ASN A 44 -5.32 12.94 0.39
C ASN A 44 -4.04 13.71 0.79
N HIS A 45 -3.02 13.00 1.29
CA HIS A 45 -1.71 13.53 1.68
C HIS A 45 -0.60 12.91 0.81
N PRO A 46 -0.55 13.23 -0.51
CA PRO A 46 0.43 12.65 -1.42
C PRO A 46 1.88 13.01 -1.05
N ASP A 47 2.11 14.16 -0.42
CA ASP A 47 3.40 14.59 0.10
C ASP A 47 3.92 13.65 1.20
N LEU A 48 3.04 13.28 2.14
CA LEU A 48 3.35 12.31 3.18
C LEU A 48 3.61 10.93 2.58
N ALA A 49 2.77 10.48 1.64
CA ALA A 49 2.92 9.19 0.98
C ALA A 49 4.27 9.05 0.25
N VAL A 50 4.72 10.10 -0.44
CA VAL A 50 6.03 10.15 -1.11
C VAL A 50 7.16 10.05 -0.08
N ARG A 51 7.12 10.86 0.99
CA ARG A 51 8.12 10.82 2.06
C ARG A 51 8.23 9.43 2.69
N VAL A 52 7.11 8.78 2.93
CA VAL A 52 7.06 7.44 3.53
C VAL A 52 7.62 6.39 2.57
N ARG A 53 7.25 6.44 1.29
CA ARG A 53 7.78 5.53 0.25
C ARG A 53 9.30 5.62 0.18
N ASP A 54 9.83 6.83 0.07
CA ASP A 54 11.27 7.07 -0.09
C ASP A 54 12.05 6.68 1.17
N ALA A 55 11.44 6.79 2.35
CA ALA A 55 12.05 6.35 3.61
C ALA A 55 12.05 4.82 3.79
N CYS A 56 11.11 4.09 3.16
CA CYS A 56 10.97 2.64 3.31
C CYS A 56 11.68 1.84 2.21
N CYS A 57 11.88 2.41 1.02
CA CYS A 57 12.50 1.73 -0.12
C CYS A 57 13.39 2.76 -0.86
N PRO A 58 14.70 2.85 -0.53
CA PRO A 58 15.63 3.70 -1.26
C PRO A 58 15.89 3.22 -2.69
#